data_AF-A0A1I0MYJ4-F1
#
_entry.id   AF-A0A1I0MYJ4-F1
#
_cell.length_a   1.000
_cell.length_b   1.000
_cell.length_c   1.000
_cell.angle_alpha   90.00
_cell.angle_beta   90.00
_cell.angle_gamma   90.00
#
_symmetry.space_group_name_H-M   'P 1'
#
loop_
_entity.id
_entity.type
_entity.pdbx_description
1 polymer ?
#
loop_
_entity_poly.entity_id
_entity_poly.type
_entity_poly.pdbx_seq_one_letter_code
_entity_poly.pdbx_strand_id
1 'polypeptide(L)'
;MNTAIATLPSKVLYHGYDGTAGFTGFANEGTWIIFAVILVPVYIMLAAWFLGEPRDTKTGLLGVSYLVGLTTTMWVSMLVLTVLIGLLFYGGAPEPFSSVGPPS
;
A
#
# COMPACT_ATOMS: atom_id res chain seq x y z
N MET A 1 -0.68 45.06 8.56
CA MET A 1 -0.81 43.63 8.92
C MET A 1 0.51 42.95 8.63
N ASN A 2 1.14 42.35 9.64
CA ASN A 2 2.50 41.80 9.55
C ASN A 2 2.45 40.47 8.78
N THR A 3 3.04 40.42 7.58
CA THR A 3 3.02 39.28 6.64
C THR A 3 3.55 37.97 7.24
N ALA A 4 4.35 38.06 8.31
CA ALA A 4 4.81 36.93 9.10
C ALA A 4 3.68 36.14 9.78
N ILE A 5 2.60 36.79 10.23
CA ILE A 5 1.48 36.10 10.91
C ILE A 5 0.58 35.38 9.90
N ALA A 6 0.51 35.86 8.66
CA ALA A 6 -0.25 35.23 7.59
C ALA A 6 0.43 33.98 7.00
N THR A 7 1.72 33.78 7.26
CA THR A 7 2.54 32.66 6.71
C THR A 7 2.82 31.54 7.71
N LEU A 8 2.60 31.77 9.01
CA LEU A 8 2.69 30.73 10.04
C LEU A 8 1.64 29.61 9.90
N PRO A 9 0.36 29.90 9.56
CA PRO A 9 -0.65 28.87 9.41
C PRO A 9 -0.34 27.95 8.25
N SER A 10 0.10 28.47 7.09
CA SER A 10 0.44 27.62 5.96
C SER A 10 1.64 26.73 6.27
N LYS A 11 2.68 27.25 6.94
CA LYS A 11 3.84 26.42 7.33
C LYS A 11 3.47 25.36 8.36
N VAL A 12 2.63 25.66 9.35
CA VAL A 12 2.17 24.68 10.38
C VAL A 12 1.03 23.78 9.89
N LEU A 13 0.29 24.16 8.86
CA LEU A 13 -0.75 23.30 8.27
C LEU A 13 -0.19 22.42 7.14
N TYR A 14 0.96 22.76 6.55
CA TYR A 14 1.65 21.99 5.49
C TYR A 14 3.00 21.36 5.90
N HIS A 15 3.51 21.55 7.12
CA HIS A 15 4.80 20.97 7.59
C HIS A 15 4.81 19.44 7.84
N GLY A 16 3.90 18.68 7.25
CA GLY A 16 3.64 17.29 7.67
C GLY A 16 3.75 16.22 6.59
N TYR A 17 4.05 16.56 5.34
CA TYR A 17 4.00 15.58 4.25
C TYR A 17 5.07 15.79 3.17
N ASP A 18 6.32 16.01 3.59
CA ASP A 18 7.47 15.83 2.69
C ASP A 18 7.78 14.33 2.53
N GLY A 19 6.78 13.51 2.17
CA GLY A 19 6.92 12.07 1.94
C GLY A 19 7.71 11.70 0.67
N THR A 20 8.29 12.69 -0.01
CA THR A 20 9.04 12.57 -1.27
C THR A 20 10.44 13.20 -1.20
N ALA A 21 10.82 13.82 -0.08
CA ALA A 21 12.14 14.43 0.10
C ALA A 21 13.17 13.38 0.56
N GLY A 22 13.43 12.36 -0.27
CA GLY A 22 14.35 11.27 0.08
C GLY A 22 14.68 10.31 -1.07
N PHE A 23 15.75 9.54 -0.90
CA PHE A 23 16.56 8.87 -1.95
C PHE A 23 15.86 7.95 -2.97
N THR A 24 14.60 7.54 -2.85
CA THR A 24 13.98 6.71 -3.89
C THR A 24 12.47 6.97 -3.97
N GLY A 25 11.94 7.16 -5.18
CA GLY A 25 10.53 7.44 -5.46
C GLY A 25 9.53 6.32 -5.09
N PHE A 26 9.84 5.47 -4.12
CA PHE A 26 9.01 4.35 -3.69
C PHE A 26 9.05 4.05 -2.18
N ALA A 27 10.02 4.56 -1.40
CA ALA A 27 10.16 4.20 0.01
C ALA A 27 10.16 5.44 0.94
N ASN A 28 8.96 5.92 1.24
CA ASN A 28 8.69 6.90 2.30
C ASN A 28 8.94 6.28 3.70
N GLU A 29 9.10 7.08 4.76
CA GLU A 29 9.30 6.55 6.13
C GLU A 29 8.18 5.59 6.55
N GLY A 30 6.93 5.89 6.16
CA GLY A 30 5.79 5.01 6.42
C GLY A 30 5.90 3.62 5.77
N THR A 31 6.43 3.55 4.55
CA THR A 31 6.67 2.28 3.84
C THR A 31 7.69 1.43 4.60
N TRP A 32 8.77 2.06 5.08
CA TRP A 32 9.77 1.37 5.89
C TRP A 32 9.20 0.83 7.20
N ILE A 33 8.36 1.60 7.89
CA ILE A 33 7.73 1.14 9.13
C ILE A 33 6.85 -0.09 8.86
N ILE A 34 6.02 -0.06 7.82
CA ILE A 34 5.12 -1.16 7.49
C ILE A 34 5.93 -2.40 7.09
N PHE A 35 6.76 -2.30 6.05
CA PHE A 35 7.43 -3.46 5.49
C PHE A 35 8.62 -3.95 6.32
N ALA A 36 9.36 -3.07 6.99
CA ALA A 36 10.58 -3.45 7.71
C ALA A 36 10.41 -3.60 9.22
N VAL A 37 9.32 -3.13 9.83
CA VAL A 37 9.08 -3.30 11.27
C VAL A 37 7.83 -4.14 11.51
N ILE A 38 6.69 -3.72 10.96
CA ILE A 38 5.42 -4.39 11.21
C ILE A 38 5.38 -5.79 10.57
N LEU A 39 5.93 -5.96 9.36
CA LEU A 39 5.95 -7.27 8.68
C LEU A 39 7.05 -8.22 9.18
N VAL A 40 7.97 -7.79 10.04
CA VAL A 40 9.07 -8.62 10.53
C VAL A 40 8.60 -9.95 11.14
N PRO A 41 7.59 -10.00 12.03
CA PRO A 41 7.12 -11.25 12.60
C PRO A 41 6.59 -12.22 11.53
N VAL A 42 5.97 -11.71 10.47
CA VAL A 42 5.47 -12.52 9.35
C VAL A 42 6.63 -13.12 8.57
N TYR A 43 7.70 -12.35 8.31
CA TYR A 43 8.90 -12.88 7.67
C TYR A 43 9.57 -13.95 8.50
N ILE A 44 9.67 -13.75 9.82
CA ILE A 44 10.24 -14.74 10.72
C ILE A 44 9.38 -16.00 10.73
N MET A 45 8.05 -15.88 10.79
CA MET A 45 7.13 -17.01 10.73
C MET A 45 7.31 -17.80 9.42
N LEU A 46 7.33 -17.12 8.27
CA LEU A 46 7.54 -17.75 6.97
C LEU A 46 8.91 -18.42 6.88
N ALA A 47 9.96 -17.77 7.35
CA ALA A 47 11.30 -18.34 7.41
C ALA A 47 11.33 -19.58 8.30
N ALA A 48 10.67 -19.55 9.46
CA ALA A 48 10.60 -20.66 10.39
C ALA A 48 9.92 -21.91 9.79
N TRP A 49 8.97 -21.75 8.87
CA TRP A 49 8.35 -22.89 8.18
C TRP A 49 9.34 -23.67 7.29
N PHE A 50 10.39 -23.02 6.79
CA PHE A 50 11.38 -23.64 5.89
C PHE A 50 12.72 -23.94 6.57
N LEU A 51 13.10 -23.16 7.59
CA LEU A 51 14.37 -23.29 8.30
C LEU A 51 14.24 -24.02 9.65
N GLY A 52 13.03 -24.15 10.20
CA GLY A 52 12.81 -24.83 11.48
C GLY A 52 12.75 -26.35 11.36
N GLU A 53 13.24 -27.07 12.36
CA GLU A 53 13.10 -28.53 12.47
C GLU A 53 11.95 -28.88 13.44
N PRO A 54 11.07 -29.85 13.13
CA PRO A 54 11.00 -30.64 11.90
C PRO A 54 10.37 -29.86 10.73
N ARG A 55 11.00 -29.91 9.54
CA ARG A 55 10.51 -29.24 8.32
C ARG A 55 9.74 -30.20 7.40
N ASP A 56 8.59 -29.73 6.93
CA ASP A 56 7.87 -30.29 5.79
C ASP A 56 7.59 -29.19 4.77
N THR A 57 8.40 -29.16 3.73
CA THR A 57 8.33 -28.16 2.66
C THR A 57 6.99 -28.17 1.93
N LYS A 58 6.30 -29.32 1.86
CA LYS A 58 4.98 -29.41 1.21
C LYS A 58 3.94 -28.65 2.01
N THR A 59 3.89 -28.89 3.32
CA THR A 59 2.98 -28.17 4.23
C THR A 59 3.30 -26.67 4.28
N GLY A 60 4.59 -26.31 4.33
CA GLY A 60 5.03 -24.91 4.27
C GLY A 60 4.61 -24.21 2.96
N LEU A 61 4.80 -24.86 1.82
CA LEU A 61 4.40 -24.30 0.52
C LEU A 61 2.88 -24.16 0.39
N LEU A 62 2.11 -25.12 0.90
CA LEU A 62 0.65 -25.02 0.98
C LEU A 62 0.25 -23.80 1.83
N GLY A 63 0.83 -23.63 3.02
CA GLY A 63 0.59 -22.47 3.86
C GLY A 63 0.88 -21.14 3.15
N VAL A 64 2.02 -21.03 2.47
CA VAL A 64 2.39 -19.83 1.70
C VAL A 64 1.39 -19.57 0.58
N SER A 65 0.98 -20.62 -0.16
CA SER A 65 0.01 -20.49 -1.24
C SER A 65 -1.35 -19.98 -0.74
N TYR A 66 -1.80 -20.41 0.45
CA TYR A 66 -3.00 -19.88 1.07
C TYR A 66 -2.85 -18.42 1.48
N LEU A 67 -1.73 -18.04 2.11
CA LEU A 67 -1.47 -16.65 2.50
C LEU A 67 -1.46 -15.72 1.28
N VAL A 68 -0.72 -16.08 0.23
CA VAL A 68 -0.65 -15.29 -1.01
C VAL A 68 -2.00 -15.27 -1.70
N GLY A 69 -2.68 -16.41 -1.79
CA GLY A 69 -3.99 -16.55 -2.44
C GLY A 69 -5.07 -15.71 -1.76
N LEU A 70 -5.15 -15.76 -0.43
CA LEU A 70 -6.11 -14.98 0.35
C LEU A 70 -5.84 -13.48 0.23
N THR A 71 -4.58 -13.07 0.38
CA THR A 71 -4.20 -11.67 0.28
C THR A 71 -4.49 -11.15 -1.13
N THR A 72 -4.05 -11.87 -2.17
CA THR A 72 -4.32 -11.51 -3.56
C THR A 72 -5.82 -11.43 -3.85
N THR A 73 -6.61 -12.40 -3.39
CA THR A 73 -8.07 -12.40 -3.60
C THR A 73 -8.73 -11.19 -2.93
N MET A 74 -8.29 -10.81 -1.73
CA MET A 74 -8.81 -9.63 -1.03
C MET A 74 -8.56 -8.35 -1.82
N TRP A 75 -7.34 -8.14 -2.32
CA TRP A 75 -6.99 -6.95 -3.08
C TRP A 75 -7.60 -6.94 -4.48
N VAL A 76 -7.59 -8.08 -5.18
CA VAL A 76 -8.16 -8.20 -6.53
C VAL A 76 -9.68 -8.03 -6.49
N SER A 77 -10.38 -8.62 -5.52
CA SER A 77 -11.84 -8.43 -5.39
C SER A 77 -12.20 -6.98 -5.11
N MET A 78 -11.42 -6.30 -4.25
CA MET A 78 -11.59 -4.87 -4.01
C MET A 78 -11.37 -4.06 -5.29
N LEU A 79 -10.29 -4.33 -6.02
CA LEU A 79 -9.98 -3.68 -7.30
C LEU A 79 -11.11 -3.88 -8.33
N VAL A 80 -11.58 -5.12 -8.49
CA VAL A 80 -12.67 -5.46 -9.40
C VAL A 80 -13.95 -4.71 -9.01
N LEU A 81 -14.29 -4.67 -7.73
CA LEU A 81 -15.47 -3.95 -7.26
C LEU A 81 -15.36 -2.44 -7.54
N THR A 82 -14.19 -1.84 -7.30
CA THR A 82 -13.95 -0.42 -7.60
C THR A 82 -14.11 -0.14 -9.09
N VAL A 83 -13.58 -1.00 -9.96
CA VAL A 83 -13.72 -0.85 -11.42
C VAL A 83 -15.18 -1.00 -11.85
N LEU A 84 -15.90 -1.99 -11.31
CA LEU A 84 -17.32 -2.19 -11.62
C LEU A 84 -18.15 -0.97 -11.21
N ILE A 85 -17.90 -0.40 -10.04
CA ILE A 85 -18.57 0.83 -9.59
C ILE A 85 -18.24 2.00 -10.53
N GLY A 86 -16.97 2.18 -10.88
CA GLY A 86 -16.53 3.19 -11.86
C GLY A 86 -17.30 3.08 -13.17
N LEU A 87 -17.39 1.87 -13.72
CA LEU A 87 -18.03 1.62 -14.99
C LEU A 87 -19.55 1.79 -14.94
N LEU A 88 -20.21 1.32 -13.87
CA LEU A 88 -21.66 1.34 -13.75
C LEU A 88 -22.23 2.73 -13.40
N PHE A 89 -21.51 3.51 -12.60
CA PHE A 89 -22.00 4.81 -12.10
C PHE A 89 -21.31 6.01 -12.72
N TYR A 90 -20.07 5.88 -13.21
CA TYR A 90 -19.26 6.98 -13.71
C TYR A 90 -18.86 6.84 -15.18
N GLY A 91 -19.26 5.75 -15.85
CA GLY A 91 -19.08 5.56 -17.30
C GLY A 91 -17.63 5.34 -17.75
N GLY A 92 -16.70 5.10 -16.83
CA GLY A 92 -15.29 4.91 -17.10
C GLY A 92 -14.56 4.20 -15.97
N ALA A 93 -13.39 3.61 -16.26
CA ALA A 93 -12.59 2.94 -15.24
C ALA A 93 -11.89 4.00 -14.35
N PRO A 94 -11.69 3.72 -13.06
CA PRO A 94 -10.94 4.60 -12.17
C PRO A 94 -9.48 4.73 -12.62
N GLU A 95 -8.81 5.82 -12.21
CA GLU A 95 -7.37 5.95 -12.42
C GLU A 95 -6.63 4.79 -11.72
N PRO A 96 -5.58 4.20 -12.32
CA PRO A 96 -4.81 4.68 -13.47
C PRO A 96 -5.28 4.14 -14.85
N PHE A 97 -6.41 3.42 -14.92
CA PHE A 97 -6.83 2.76 -16.17
C PHE A 97 -7.47 3.72 -17.19
N SER A 98 -8.09 4.80 -16.70
CA SER A 98 -8.52 5.93 -17.53
C SER A 98 -8.54 7.22 -16.70
N SER A 99 -8.44 8.38 -17.36
CA SER A 99 -8.61 9.68 -16.70
C SER A 99 -10.10 9.90 -16.41
N VAL A 100 -10.43 10.09 -15.14
CA VAL A 100 -11.78 10.43 -14.69
C VAL A 100 -11.88 11.95 -14.50
N GLY A 101 -11.69 12.69 -15.58
CA GLY A 101 -11.81 14.15 -15.62
C GLY A 101 -12.65 14.63 -16.81
N PRO A 102 -13.26 15.83 -16.75
CA PRO A 102 -13.96 16.40 -17.90
C PRO A 102 -13.02 16.46 -19.11
N PRO A 103 -13.50 16.18 -20.33
CA PRO A 103 -12.67 16.34 -21.52
C PRO A 103 -12.21 17.79 -21.61
N SER A 104 -10.89 18.00 -21.59
CA SER A 104 -10.26 19.27 -21.95
C SER A 104 -10.50 19.59 -23.42
#